data_AF-A0A511ZNU4-F1
#
_entry.id   AF-A0A511ZNU4-F1
#
_cell.length_a   1.000
_cell.length_b   1.000
_cell.length_c   1.000
_cell.angle_alpha   90.00
_cell.angle_beta   90.00
_cell.angle_gamma   90.00
#
_symmetry.space_group_name_H-M   'P 1'
#
loop_
_entity.id
_entity.type
_entity.pdbx_description
1 polymer ?
#
loop_
_entity_poly.entity_id
_entity_poly.type
_entity_poly.pdbx_seq_one_letter_code
_entity_poly.pdbx_strand_id
1 'polypeptide(L)'
;MSLTAGGVGYVPLANGHYIQNTGNETLWFLEMFKSSRFADVSLNQWLALTPEELVPSNLNEGSEFIDSLRKKKWAVVKYPRFSYFSRNK
;
A
#
# COMPACT_ATOMS: atom_id res chain seq x y z
N MET A 1 -4.51 10.87 8.86
CA MET A 1 -3.62 12.05 8.96
C MET A 1 -3.49 12.64 7.58
N SER A 2 -3.63 13.96 7.43
CA SER A 2 -3.33 14.67 6.17
C SER A 2 -2.00 15.38 6.34
N LEU A 3 -1.11 15.26 5.35
CA LEU A 3 0.22 15.88 5.35
C LEU A 3 0.41 16.68 4.07
N THR A 4 1.10 17.80 4.20
CA THR A 4 1.54 18.65 3.08
C THR A 4 3.06 18.83 3.16
N ALA A 5 3.64 19.56 2.19
CA ALA A 5 5.07 19.86 2.21
C ALA A 5 5.50 20.47 3.56
N GLY A 6 6.57 19.91 4.14
CA GLY A 6 7.06 20.27 5.48
C GLY A 6 6.37 19.56 6.65
N GLY A 7 5.29 18.81 6.41
CA GLY A 7 4.61 18.02 7.43
C GLY A 7 5.41 16.79 7.87
N VAL A 8 5.29 16.44 9.15
CA VAL A 8 5.91 15.23 9.73
C VAL A 8 4.81 14.32 10.26
N GLY A 9 4.87 13.05 9.86
CA GLY A 9 3.99 12.00 10.35
C GLY A 9 4.76 10.91 11.08
N TYR A 10 4.09 10.16 11.95
CA TYR A 10 4.66 9.02 12.64
C TYR A 10 3.68 7.85 12.64
N VAL A 11 4.17 6.66 12.30
CA VAL A 11 3.42 5.41 12.40
C VAL A 11 4.10 4.54 13.47
N PRO A 12 3.41 4.20 14.57
CA PRO A 12 3.94 3.29 15.58
C PRO A 12 4.31 1.92 15.01
N LEU A 13 5.25 1.24 15.66
CA LEU A 13 5.72 -0.07 15.25
C LEU A 13 4.54 -1.04 15.02
N ALA A 14 4.57 -1.74 13.89
CA ALA A 14 3.58 -2.74 13.47
C ALA A 14 2.16 -2.22 13.18
N ASN A 15 1.90 -0.91 13.22
CA ASN A 15 0.61 -0.38 12.79
C ASN A 15 0.49 -0.42 11.26
N GLY A 16 -0.60 -1.03 10.77
CA GLY A 16 -0.95 -1.01 9.35
C GLY A 16 -1.21 0.41 8.85
N HIS A 17 -0.72 0.73 7.66
CA HIS A 17 -0.87 2.06 7.05
C HIS A 17 -0.82 1.99 5.53
N TYR A 18 -1.33 3.04 4.88
CA TYR A 18 -1.14 3.33 3.47
C TYR A 18 -0.91 4.84 3.30
N ILE A 19 -0.27 5.23 2.22
CA ILE A 19 -0.04 6.63 1.86
C ILE A 19 -0.71 6.87 0.52
N GLN A 20 -1.69 7.76 0.52
CA GLN A 20 -2.46 8.11 -0.67
C GLN A 20 -2.14 9.56 -1.06
N ASN A 21 -1.74 9.75 -2.31
CA ASN A 21 -1.71 11.07 -2.89
C ASN A 21 -3.14 11.54 -3.16
N THR A 22 -3.58 12.56 -2.43
CA THR A 22 -4.89 13.21 -2.59
C THR A 22 -4.81 14.53 -3.38
N GLY A 23 -3.61 14.93 -3.80
CA GLY A 23 -3.35 16.12 -4.60
C GLY A 23 -3.38 15.87 -6.10
N ASN A 24 -3.09 16.94 -6.86
CA ASN A 24 -3.02 16.96 -8.31
C ASN A 24 -1.56 17.02 -8.84
N GLU A 25 -0.57 16.85 -7.97
CA GLU A 25 0.86 16.87 -8.29
C GLU A 25 1.53 15.58 -7.83
N THR A 26 2.81 15.39 -8.17
CA THR A 26 3.57 14.22 -7.70
C THR A 26 3.89 14.34 -6.21
N LEU A 27 3.56 13.31 -5.43
CA LEU A 27 3.92 13.23 -4.01
C LEU A 27 5.36 12.71 -3.86
N TRP A 28 6.17 13.46 -3.13
CA TRP A 28 7.49 13.06 -2.65
C TRP A 28 7.52 13.08 -1.12
N PHE A 29 8.03 12.02 -0.50
CA PHE A 29 8.18 11.92 0.95
C PHE A 29 9.32 10.94 1.30
N LEU A 30 9.74 10.95 2.57
CA LEU A 30 10.78 10.06 3.09
C LEU A 30 10.21 9.19 4.21
N GLU A 31 10.43 7.87 4.11
CA GLU A 31 10.21 6.93 5.21
C GLU A 31 11.52 6.74 5.96
N MET A 32 11.51 6.99 7.27
CA MET A 32 12.70 6.86 8.11
C MET A 32 12.43 5.89 9.25
N PHE A 33 13.44 5.08 9.57
CA PHE A 33 13.34 4.05 10.59
C PHE A 33 14.55 4.11 11.50
N LYS A 34 14.34 4.00 12.81
CA LYS A 34 15.42 3.80 13.78
C LYS A 34 15.85 2.32 13.78
N SER A 35 16.40 1.88 12.66
CA SER A 35 16.82 0.50 12.40
C SER A 35 17.95 0.48 11.36
N SER A 36 18.84 -0.51 11.42
CA SER A 36 19.87 -0.71 10.39
C SER A 36 19.33 -1.30 9.09
N ARG A 37 18.10 -1.80 9.10
CA ARG A 37 17.46 -2.45 7.94
C ARG A 37 16.00 -2.01 7.81
N PHE A 38 15.58 -1.73 6.58
CA PHE A 38 14.18 -1.60 6.21
C PHE A 38 13.54 -2.97 5.99
N ALA A 39 12.34 -3.16 6.53
CA ALA A 39 11.50 -4.31 6.25
C ALA A 39 10.03 -3.88 6.29
N ASP A 40 9.23 -4.46 5.40
CA ASP A 40 7.78 -4.26 5.36
C ASP A 40 7.07 -5.60 5.18
N VAL A 41 5.75 -5.59 5.40
CA VAL A 41 4.84 -6.65 4.97
C VAL A 41 3.76 -6.03 4.12
N SER A 42 3.66 -6.45 2.86
CA SER A 42 2.57 -6.02 1.99
C SER A 42 1.33 -6.87 2.24
N LEU A 43 0.21 -6.24 2.60
CA LEU A 43 -1.06 -6.96 2.82
C LEU A 43 -1.48 -7.76 1.57
N ASN A 44 -1.39 -7.16 0.38
CA ASN A 44 -1.76 -7.83 -0.87
C ASN A 44 -0.90 -9.09 -1.11
N GLN A 45 0.42 -8.97 -0.95
CA GLN A 45 1.32 -10.13 -1.07
C GLN A 45 1.06 -11.18 0.00
N TRP A 46 0.81 -10.76 1.24
CA TRP A 46 0.55 -11.68 2.35
C TRP A 46 -0.71 -12.50 2.09
N LEU A 47 -1.81 -11.86 1.68
CA LEU A 47 -3.03 -12.56 1.29
C LEU A 47 -2.79 -13.49 0.10
N ALA A 48 -2.05 -13.05 -0.93
CA ALA A 48 -1.74 -13.87 -2.11
C ALA A 48 -0.88 -15.13 -1.82
N LEU A 49 -0.17 -15.14 -0.70
CA LEU A 49 0.70 -16.24 -0.25
C LEU A 49 0.08 -17.06 0.89
N THR A 50 -1.10 -16.67 1.35
CA THR A 50 -1.89 -17.43 2.31
C THR A 50 -2.65 -18.52 1.56
N PRO A 51 -2.86 -19.73 2.14
CA PRO A 51 -3.70 -20.76 1.53
C PRO A 51 -5.04 -20.22 1.06
N GLU A 52 -5.43 -20.59 -0.15
CA GLU A 52 -6.56 -20.01 -0.87
C GLU A 52 -7.90 -20.24 -0.15
N GLU A 53 -8.01 -21.28 0.66
CA GLU A 53 -9.22 -21.58 1.43
C GLU A 53 -9.41 -20.64 2.63
N LEU A 54 -8.33 -20.02 3.12
CA LEU A 54 -8.35 -19.19 4.33
C LEU A 54 -8.70 -17.73 4.04
N VAL A 55 -8.37 -17.19 2.88
CA VAL A 55 -8.61 -15.77 2.60
C VAL A 55 -10.11 -15.47 2.36
N PRO A 56 -10.82 -16.20 1.49
CA PRO A 56 -12.25 -16.03 1.25
C PRO A 56 -13.09 -16.20 2.52
N SER A 57 -12.76 -17.20 3.34
CA SER A 57 -13.49 -17.50 4.57
C SER A 57 -13.34 -16.41 5.63
N ASN A 58 -12.15 -15.80 5.73
CA ASN A 58 -11.91 -14.69 6.66
C ASN A 58 -12.48 -13.35 6.19
N LEU A 59 -12.56 -13.12 4.88
CA LEU A 59 -12.98 -11.84 4.30
C LEU A 59 -14.42 -11.84 3.80
N ASN A 60 -15.06 -13.02 3.72
CA ASN A 60 -16.37 -13.22 3.09
C ASN A 60 -16.39 -12.72 1.63
N GLU A 61 -15.35 -13.06 0.89
CA GLU A 61 -15.13 -12.65 -0.51
C GLU A 61 -15.08 -13.88 -1.45
N GLY A 62 -15.24 -13.64 -2.76
CA GLY A 62 -15.22 -14.70 -3.78
C GLY A 62 -13.86 -14.93 -4.47
N SER A 63 -13.82 -15.86 -5.42
CA SER A 63 -12.61 -16.17 -6.21
C SER A 63 -12.08 -14.97 -7.00
N GLU A 64 -12.96 -14.07 -7.47
CA GLU A 64 -12.55 -12.85 -8.17
C GLU A 64 -11.62 -11.96 -7.31
N PHE A 65 -11.87 -11.89 -6.00
CA PHE A 65 -10.99 -11.18 -5.08
C PHE A 65 -9.61 -11.84 -5.02
N ILE A 66 -9.56 -13.17 -4.89
CA ILE A 66 -8.32 -13.93 -4.84
C ILE A 66 -7.52 -13.76 -6.13
N ASP A 67 -8.18 -13.83 -7.28
CA ASP A 67 -7.56 -13.67 -8.60
C ASP A 67 -6.94 -12.27 -8.78
N SER A 68 -7.43 -11.26 -8.04
CA SER A 68 -6.89 -9.90 -8.04
C SER A 68 -5.61 -9.73 -7.20
N LEU A 69 -5.29 -10.70 -6.33
CA LEU A 69 -4.13 -10.65 -5.44
C LEU A 69 -2.82 -10.95 -6.20
N ARG A 70 -1.72 -10.38 -5.72
CA ARG A 70 -0.40 -10.48 -6.37
C ARG A 70 0.63 -11.03 -5.40
N LYS A 71 1.22 -12.18 -5.77
CA LYS A 71 2.33 -12.80 -5.01
C LYS A 71 3.61 -11.95 -5.00
N LYS A 72 3.79 -11.06 -5.99
CA LYS A 72 4.91 -10.10 -6.04
C LYS A 72 4.49 -8.76 -5.47
N LYS A 73 5.19 -8.29 -4.43
CA LYS A 73 4.96 -6.98 -3.80
C LYS A 73 5.14 -5.81 -4.78
N TRP A 74 4.16 -4.91 -4.80
CA TRP A 74 4.21 -3.61 -5.47
C TRP A 74 3.97 -2.53 -4.41
N ALA A 75 5.02 -1.79 -4.05
CA ALA A 75 4.96 -0.79 -2.97
C ALA A 75 4.09 0.43 -3.33
N VAL A 76 4.09 0.82 -4.62
CA VAL A 76 3.26 1.91 -5.15
C VAL A 76 2.34 1.33 -6.21
N VAL A 77 1.04 1.54 -6.06
CA VAL A 77 0.00 1.03 -6.96
C VAL A 77 -0.82 2.17 -7.57
N LYS A 78 -1.36 1.95 -8.76
CA LYS A 78 -2.30 2.87 -9.41
C LYS A 78 -3.71 2.35 -9.28
N TYR A 79 -4.64 3.23 -8.93
CA TYR A 79 -6.06 2.94 -8.98
C TYR A 79 -6.75 3.98 -9.87
N PRO A 80 -7.59 3.60 -10.85
CA PRO A 80 -8.10 4.53 -11.86
C PRO A 80 -8.74 5.82 -11.30
N ARG A 81 -9.41 5.75 -10.14
CA ARG A 81 -10.03 6.92 -9.48
C ARG A 81 -9.05 7.81 -8.71
N PHE A 82 -7.83 7.35 -8.44
CA PHE A 82 -6.85 8.03 -7.59
C PHE A 82 -5.47 8.11 -8.26
N SER A 83 -5.41 7.98 -9.59
CA SER A 83 -4.16 8.02 -10.33
C SER A 83 -3.90 9.43 -10.86
N TYR A 84 -2.81 10.04 -10.38
CA TYR A 84 -2.19 11.15 -11.08
C TYR A 84 -1.54 10.63 -12.38
N PHE A 85 -1.89 11.24 -13.50
CA PHE A 85 -1.17 11.08 -14.76
C PHE A 85 -0.33 12.33 -14.96
N SER A 86 1.00 12.17 -14.92
CA SER A 86 1.90 13.23 -15.36
C SER A 86 1.58 13.54 -16.81
N ARG A 87 1.02 14.73 -17.07
CA ARG A 87 1.03 15.31 -18.41
C ARG A 87 2.50 15.64 -18.66
N ASN A 88 3.10 14.97 -19.65
CA ASN A 88 4.44 15.17 -20.22
C ASN A 88 5.39 13.96 -20.01
N LYS A 89 5.34 13.06 -21.00
CA LYS A 89 6.55 12.46 -21.58
C LYS A 89 6.70 13.03 -22.98
#